data_AF-A0A349Y6U7-F1
#
_entry.id   AF-A0A349Y6U7-F1
#
_cell.length_a   1.000
_cell.length_b   1.000
_cell.length_c   1.000
_cell.angle_alpha   90.00
_cell.angle_beta   90.00
_cell.angle_gamma   90.00
#
_symmetry.space_group_name_H-M   'P 1'
#
loop_
_entity.id
_entity.type
_entity.pdbx_description
1 polymer ?
#
loop_
_entity_poly.entity_id
_entity_poly.type
_entity_poly.pdbx_seq_one_letter_code
_entity_poly.pdbx_strand_id
1 'polypeptide(L)'
;MSDDSGLWLLAAGPAGATALYWALYRYYRNTDKSHAFERDTAIEAKPVTGADRKVDTVTGTQERRIRGDNVAAYRTRVQRDRDSPPPL
;
A
#
# COMPACT_ATOMS: atom_id res chain seq x y z
N MET A 1 47.25 -23.50 -26.17
CA MET A 1 46.16 -22.62 -25.69
C MET A 1 45.91 -23.06 -24.27
N SER A 2 46.33 -22.24 -23.31
CA SER A 2 46.60 -22.65 -21.92
C SER A 2 45.31 -22.93 -21.14
N ASP A 3 45.31 -24.04 -20.40
CA ASP A 3 44.16 -24.65 -19.74
C ASP A 3 43.33 -23.71 -18.84
N ASP A 4 43.96 -22.68 -18.26
CA ASP A 4 43.26 -21.63 -17.48
C ASP A 4 42.18 -20.91 -18.28
N SER A 5 42.46 -20.59 -19.56
CA SER A 5 41.49 -19.88 -20.40
C SER A 5 40.24 -20.70 -20.67
N GLY A 6 40.37 -22.03 -20.74
CA GLY A 6 39.25 -22.95 -20.88
C GLY A 6 38.41 -23.04 -19.62
N LEU A 7 39.04 -23.06 -18.43
CA LEU A 7 38.35 -23.09 -17.15
C LEU A 7 37.55 -21.81 -16.89
N TRP A 8 38.11 -20.64 -17.22
CA TRP A 8 37.41 -19.36 -17.10
C TRP A 8 36.17 -19.28 -18.00
N LEU A 9 36.28 -19.75 -19.25
CA LEU A 9 35.14 -19.80 -20.18
C LEU A 9 34.05 -20.78 -19.73
N LEU A 10 34.43 -21.94 -19.19
CA LEU A 10 33.50 -22.90 -18.64
C LEU A 10 32.74 -22.34 -17.43
N ALA A 11 33.44 -21.61 -16.55
CA ALA A 11 32.85 -20.99 -15.38
C ALA A 11 31.94 -19.80 -15.71
N ALA A 12 32.16 -19.11 -16.83
CA ALA A 12 31.41 -17.91 -17.21
C ALA A 12 29.90 -18.16 -17.34
N GLY A 13 29.50 -19.31 -17.88
CA GLY A 13 28.08 -19.68 -18.03
C GLY A 13 27.36 -19.81 -16.68
N PRO A 14 27.77 -20.75 -15.80
CA PRO A 14 27.19 -20.92 -14.48
C PRO A 14 27.27 -19.65 -13.63
N ALA A 15 28.41 -18.96 -13.62
CA ALA A 15 28.56 -17.71 -12.86
C ALA A 15 27.59 -16.62 -13.35
N GLY A 16 27.47 -16.44 -14.67
CA GLY A 16 26.53 -15.50 -15.27
C GLY A 16 25.08 -15.83 -14.97
N ALA A 17 24.69 -17.10 -15.08
CA ALA A 17 23.34 -17.56 -14.78
C ALA A 17 22.97 -17.33 -13.30
N THR A 18 23.87 -17.67 -12.37
CA THR A 18 23.67 -17.43 -10.93
C THR A 18 23.60 -15.94 -10.63
N ALA A 19 24.48 -15.13 -11.20
CA ALA A 19 24.48 -13.67 -11.00
C ALA A 19 23.18 -13.03 -11.49
N LEU A 20 22.72 -13.40 -12.70
CA LEU A 20 21.46 -12.90 -13.26
C LEU A 20 20.26 -13.31 -12.41
N TYR A 21 20.17 -14.58 -12.02
CA TYR A 21 19.10 -15.08 -11.16
C TYR A 21 19.06 -14.31 -9.83
N TRP A 22 20.22 -14.14 -9.19
CA TRP A 22 20.30 -13.47 -7.90
C TRP A 22 19.95 -11.98 -7.99
N ALA A 23 20.39 -11.31 -9.06
CA ALA A 23 20.02 -9.90 -9.31
C ALA A 23 18.51 -9.73 -9.48
N LEU A 24 17.86 -10.57 -10.28
CA LEU A 24 16.41 -10.56 -10.45
C LEU A 24 15.69 -10.90 -9.14
N TYR A 25 16.16 -11.93 -8.43
CA TYR A 25 15.62 -12.33 -7.15
C TYR A 25 15.64 -11.15 -6.17
N ARG A 26 16.78 -10.45 -6.02
CA ARG A 26 16.92 -9.33 -5.09
C ARG A 26 16.22 -8.06 -5.56
N TYR A 27 16.05 -7.87 -6.88
CA TYR A 27 15.26 -6.76 -7.42
C TYR A 27 13.76 -6.89 -7.08
N TYR A 28 13.21 -8.10 -7.17
CA TYR A 28 11.79 -8.36 -6.88
C TYR A 28 11.52 -8.73 -5.42
N ARG A 29 12.48 -9.34 -4.73
CA ARG A 29 12.39 -9.57 -3.29
C ARG A 29 12.72 -8.28 -2.58
N ASN A 30 11.69 -7.65 -2.06
CA ASN A 30 11.78 -6.49 -1.18
C ASN A 30 12.39 -6.81 0.21
N THR A 31 13.19 -7.87 0.35
CA THR A 31 13.71 -8.36 1.65
C THR A 31 14.78 -7.43 2.23
N ASP A 32 15.46 -6.66 1.39
CA ASP A 32 16.42 -5.61 1.74
C ASP A 32 15.79 -4.21 1.86
N LYS A 33 14.48 -4.08 1.65
CA LYS A 33 13.77 -2.82 1.87
C LYS A 33 12.96 -2.91 3.14
N SER A 34 13.46 -2.28 4.21
CA SER A 34 12.63 -1.88 5.34
C SER A 34 11.61 -0.88 4.82
N HIS A 35 10.34 -1.28 4.74
CA HIS A 35 9.23 -0.34 4.58
C HIS A 35 9.10 0.48 5.87
N ALA A 36 9.99 1.44 6.09
CA ALA A 36 9.78 2.52 7.03
C ALA A 36 8.70 3.43 6.42
N PHE A 37 7.44 2.98 6.42
CA PHE A 37 6.31 3.86 6.23
C PHE A 37 6.06 4.62 7.53
N GLU A 38 7.01 5.46 7.91
CA GLU A 38 6.80 6.50 8.91
C GLU A 38 6.60 7.80 8.15
N ARG A 39 5.39 8.00 7.63
CA ARG A 39 4.87 9.35 7.51
C ARG A 39 4.15 9.63 8.81
N ASP A 40 4.87 10.21 9.76
CA ASP A 40 4.23 10.96 10.84
C ASP A 40 3.46 12.10 10.18
N THR A 41 2.19 11.82 9.89
CA THR A 41 1.26 12.85 9.49
C THR A 41 1.00 13.63 10.77
N ALA A 42 1.56 14.83 10.88
CA ALA A 42 1.19 15.75 11.93
C ALA A 42 -0.31 16.05 11.77
N ILE A 43 -1.14 15.35 12.55
CA ILE A 43 -2.57 15.63 12.61
C ILE A 43 -2.72 16.81 13.56
N GLU A 44 -2.74 18.01 13.01
CA GLU A 44 -3.27 19.16 13.74
C GLU A 44 -4.78 18.97 13.84
N ALA A 45 -5.23 18.43 14.98
CA ALA A 45 -6.64 18.25 15.27
C ALA A 45 -7.29 19.63 15.40
N LYS A 46 -7.80 20.17 14.29
CA LYS A 46 -8.69 21.32 14.34
C LYS A 46 -9.96 20.91 15.09
N PRO A 47 -10.48 21.73 16.01
CA PRO A 47 -11.76 21.44 16.63
C PRO A 47 -12.79 21.25 15.53
N VAL A 48 -13.59 20.18 15.63
CA VAL A 48 -14.76 19.98 14.78
C VAL A 48 -15.76 21.08 15.16
N THR A 49 -15.65 22.24 14.50
CA THR A 49 -16.59 23.33 14.68
C THR A 49 -17.76 23.09 13.74
N GLY A 50 -18.87 22.64 14.32
CA GLY A 50 -20.14 22.43 13.66
C GLY A 50 -21.23 22.40 14.73
N ALA A 51 -22.39 22.97 14.42
CA ALA A 51 -23.56 22.70 15.25
C ALA A 51 -24.00 21.26 14.94
N ASP A 52 -23.42 20.30 15.67
CA ASP A 52 -23.77 18.89 15.54
C ASP A 52 -25.25 18.72 15.89
N ARG A 53 -26.09 18.60 14.86
CA ARG A 53 -27.47 18.19 15.03
C ARG A 53 -27.47 16.68 15.06
N LYS A 54 -27.82 16.11 16.20
CA LYS A 54 -28.12 14.69 16.30
C LYS A 54 -29.26 14.35 15.33
N VAL A 55 -28.94 13.61 14.27
CA VAL A 55 -29.93 13.20 13.25
C VAL A 55 -30.56 11.84 13.55
N ASP A 56 -29.86 10.98 14.30
CA ASP A 56 -30.36 9.64 14.64
C ASP A 56 -29.69 9.07 15.90
N THR A 57 -30.25 7.98 16.43
CA THR A 57 -29.65 7.12 17.47
C THR A 57 -29.86 5.66 17.11
N VAL A 58 -28.77 4.92 16.93
CA VAL A 58 -28.84 3.46 16.73
C VAL A 58 -28.43 2.75 18.02
N THR A 59 -29.38 2.10 18.68
CA THR A 59 -29.12 1.28 19.88
C THR A 59 -29.31 -0.20 19.51
N GLY A 60 -28.20 -0.94 19.38
CA GLY A 60 -28.23 -2.36 19.00
C GLY A 60 -28.40 -2.57 17.50
N THR A 61 -27.29 -2.73 16.78
CA THR A 61 -27.32 -3.10 15.36
C THR A 61 -27.34 -4.63 15.24
N GLN A 62 -28.36 -5.18 14.57
CA GLN A 62 -28.36 -6.58 14.11
C GLN A 62 -28.06 -6.68 12.61
N GLU A 63 -28.04 -5.55 11.90
CA GLU A 63 -27.70 -5.53 10.47
C GLU A 63 -26.24 -5.91 10.27
N ARG A 64 -26.00 -6.90 9.39
CA ARG A 64 -24.65 -7.38 9.06
C ARG A 64 -23.87 -6.40 8.18
N ARG A 65 -24.54 -5.39 7.62
CA ARG A 65 -23.98 -4.42 6.67
C ARG A 65 -24.58 -3.03 6.91
N ILE A 66 -23.81 -2.01 6.53
CA ILE A 66 -24.27 -0.62 6.57
C ILE A 66 -25.06 -0.37 5.29
N ARG A 67 -26.22 0.27 5.41
CA ARG A 67 -26.98 0.68 4.22
C ARG A 67 -26.18 1.70 3.43
N GLY A 68 -25.99 1.42 2.13
CA GLY A 68 -25.14 2.23 1.27
C GLY A 68 -23.65 1.84 1.31
N ASP A 69 -23.30 0.67 1.86
CA ASP A 69 -21.93 0.16 1.72
C ASP A 69 -21.53 0.02 0.23
N ASN A 70 -20.26 0.31 -0.06
CA ASN A 70 -19.70 0.22 -1.40
C ASN A 70 -18.73 -0.97 -1.53
N VAL A 71 -18.86 -1.99 -0.68
CA VAL A 71 -17.86 -3.07 -0.53
C VAL A 71 -17.65 -3.84 -1.83
N ALA A 72 -18.71 -4.06 -2.62
CA ALA A 72 -18.63 -4.73 -3.92
C ALA A 72 -18.52 -3.75 -5.11
N ALA A 73 -18.62 -2.44 -4.85
CA ALA A 73 -18.65 -1.39 -5.86
C ALA A 73 -17.33 -0.61 -5.85
N TYR A 74 -16.22 -1.31 -6.11
CA TYR A 74 -14.84 -0.79 -5.97
C TYR A 74 -14.53 0.50 -6.76
N ARG A 75 -15.33 0.82 -7.78
CA ARG A 75 -15.15 2.04 -8.60
C ARG A 75 -16.10 3.18 -8.22
N THR A 76 -17.06 2.94 -7.33
CA THR A 76 -17.99 3.96 -6.86
C THR A 76 -17.29 4.78 -5.78
N ARG A 77 -16.91 6.01 -6.14
CA ARG A 77 -16.35 6.97 -5.20
C ARG A 77 -17.45 7.47 -4.26
N VAL A 78 -17.18 7.43 -2.96
CA VAL A 78 -18.02 8.10 -1.96
C VAL A 78 -17.96 9.61 -2.26
N GLN A 79 -19.12 10.22 -2.48
CA GLN A 79 -19.21 11.66 -2.63
C GLN A 79 -19.24 12.30 -1.24
N ARG A 80 -18.54 13.41 -1.06
CA ARG A 80 -18.74 14.25 0.11
C ARG A 80 -20.12 14.89 0.02
N ASP A 81 -20.84 14.92 1.12
CA ASP A 81 -22.08 15.68 1.21
C ASP A 81 -21.78 17.14 0.87
N ARG A 82 -22.52 17.68 -0.12
CA ARG A 82 -22.33 19.03 -0.65
C ARG A 82 -22.50 20.13 0.40
N ASP A 83 -23.09 19.78 1.54
CA ASP A 83 -23.33 20.67 2.67
C ASP A 83 -22.21 20.61 3.74
N SER A 84 -21.13 19.86 3.48
CA SER A 84 -19.96 19.89 4.36
C SER A 84 -19.22 21.23 4.17
N PRO A 85 -19.11 22.07 5.20
CA PRO A 85 -18.39 23.34 5.08
C PRO A 85 -16.92 23.08 4.70
N PRO A 86 -16.31 23.98 3.91
CA PRO A 86 -14.90 23.85 3.55
C PRO A 86 -14.04 23.84 4.82
N PRO A 87 -12.98 23.01 4.88
CA PRO A 87 -12.05 23.06 6.00
C PRO A 87 -11.38 24.45 6.02
N LEU A 88 -11.53 25.17 7.14
CA LEU A 88 -10.72 26.35 7.48
C LEU A 88 -9.25 25.94 7.62
#